data_AF-A0A0A2UX49-F1
#
_entry.id   AF-A0A0A2UX49-F1
#
_cell.length_a   1.000
_cell.length_b   1.000
_cell.length_c   1.000
_cell.angle_alpha   90.00
_cell.angle_beta   90.00
_cell.angle_gamma   90.00
#
_symmetry.space_group_name_H-M   'P 1'
#
loop_
_entity.id
_entity.type
_entity.pdbx_description
1 polymer ?
#
loop_
_entity_poly.entity_id
_entity_poly.type
_entity_poly.pdbx_seq_one_letter_code
_entity_poly.pdbx_strand_id
1 'polypeptide(L)'
;MKKGMSIGLIFITTILLFGCDGENLNLIKLDGEVYRAEVSDYSKEDLGKSYGKVKYNSPSTMPQNNKEATLFPVGTEIFYKKNREDEFLVSFKDRIYELTKHE
;
A
#
# COMPACT_ATOMS: atom_id res chain seq x y z
N MET A 1 25.63 -26.41 -5.28
CA MET A 1 25.28 -26.05 -6.68
C MET A 1 23.92 -25.37 -6.70
N LYS A 2 23.70 -24.38 -7.59
CA LYS A 2 22.41 -23.78 -8.03
C LYS A 2 21.36 -23.50 -6.92
N LYS A 3 21.27 -22.25 -6.47
CA LYS A 3 20.22 -21.28 -6.90
C LYS A 3 18.78 -21.71 -6.59
N GLY A 4 18.27 -21.28 -5.45
CA GLY A 4 16.84 -21.16 -5.13
C GLY A 4 16.40 -19.70 -5.00
N MET A 5 16.85 -18.83 -5.93
CA MET A 5 16.42 -17.43 -5.96
C MET A 5 15.04 -17.39 -6.63
N SER A 6 13.98 -17.50 -5.83
CA SER A 6 12.61 -17.43 -6.34
C SER A 6 12.38 -16.11 -7.07
N ILE A 7 12.00 -16.24 -8.34
CA ILE A 7 11.64 -15.13 -9.21
C ILE A 7 10.26 -14.65 -8.76
N GLY A 8 10.22 -13.43 -8.21
CA GLY A 8 9.00 -12.72 -7.82
C GLY A 8 9.09 -11.25 -8.20
N LEU A 9 9.61 -10.96 -9.40
CA LEU A 9 9.70 -9.60 -9.92
C LEU A 9 8.32 -9.16 -10.45
N ILE A 10 7.38 -8.90 -9.54
CA ILE A 10 6.05 -8.43 -9.87
C ILE A 10 6.13 -6.96 -10.31
N PHE A 11 5.67 -6.68 -11.53
CA PHE A 11 5.74 -5.36 -12.16
C PHE A 11 4.59 -4.44 -11.71
N ILE A 12 4.48 -4.20 -10.40
CA ILE A 12 3.45 -3.30 -9.84
C ILE A 12 3.61 -1.91 -10.48
N THR A 13 2.49 -1.37 -10.99
CA THR A 13 2.41 -0.13 -11.77
C THR A 13 1.29 0.80 -11.26
N THR A 14 1.71 1.89 -10.61
CA THR A 14 1.24 3.30 -10.71
C THR A 14 -0.10 3.59 -11.42
N ILE A 15 -1.02 4.46 -10.95
CA ILE A 15 -1.42 4.99 -9.62
C ILE A 15 -2.75 5.77 -9.79
N LEU A 16 -3.43 6.23 -8.73
CA LEU A 16 -4.13 7.55 -8.67
C LEU A 16 -4.72 7.86 -7.27
N LEU A 17 -4.72 9.15 -6.88
CA LEU A 17 -5.38 9.67 -5.67
C LEU A 17 -6.48 10.65 -6.08
N PHE A 18 -7.73 10.18 -6.11
CA PHE A 18 -8.91 11.03 -6.23
C PHE A 18 -9.43 11.38 -4.83
N GLY A 19 -9.31 12.64 -4.44
CA GLY A 19 -9.95 13.19 -3.25
C GLY A 19 -11.20 13.98 -3.63
N CYS A 20 -12.32 13.30 -3.82
CA CYS A 20 -13.64 13.90 -3.69
C CYS A 20 -14.21 13.46 -2.32
N ASP A 21 -14.99 14.31 -1.66
CA ASP A 21 -15.62 14.04 -0.36
C ASP A 21 -14.68 13.76 0.83
N GLY A 22 -13.95 14.79 1.27
CA GLY A 22 -13.71 15.10 2.71
C GLY A 22 -12.99 14.09 3.62
N GLU A 23 -12.60 12.92 3.13
CA GLU A 23 -11.94 11.84 3.87
C GLU A 23 -10.44 11.75 3.57
N ASN A 24 -9.66 11.20 4.52
CA ASN A 24 -8.24 10.95 4.33
C ASN A 24 -8.04 9.69 3.44
N LEU A 25 -8.35 9.80 2.15
CA LEU A 25 -8.24 8.69 1.20
C LEU A 25 -6.78 8.42 0.84
N ASN A 26 -6.14 7.53 1.60
CA ASN A 26 -4.79 7.03 1.30
C ASN A 26 -4.89 5.92 0.23
N LEU A 27 -5.08 6.28 -1.03
CA LEU A 27 -5.24 5.31 -2.12
C LEU A 27 -3.88 4.80 -2.65
N ILE A 28 -3.78 3.48 -2.79
CA ILE A 28 -2.65 2.75 -3.40
C ILE A 28 -3.18 1.95 -4.58
N LYS A 29 -2.47 1.92 -5.71
CA LYS A 29 -2.84 1.09 -6.88
C LYS A 29 -1.93 -0.13 -6.99
N LEU A 30 -2.50 -1.33 -6.97
CA LEU A 30 -1.80 -2.62 -7.10
C LEU A 30 -2.38 -3.39 -8.29
N ASP A 31 -1.54 -3.84 -9.22
CA ASP A 31 -1.90 -4.63 -10.42
C ASP A 31 -3.12 -4.16 -11.25
N GLY A 32 -3.48 -2.87 -11.18
CA GLY A 32 -4.61 -2.28 -11.89
C GLY A 32 -5.75 -1.83 -10.96
N GLU A 33 -5.87 -2.45 -9.80
CA GLU A 33 -6.90 -2.22 -8.79
C GLU A 33 -6.50 -1.12 -7.80
N VAL A 34 -7.48 -0.41 -7.23
CA VAL A 34 -7.27 0.65 -6.23
C VAL A 34 -7.62 0.11 -4.84
N TYR A 35 -6.81 0.48 -3.85
CA TYR A 35 -6.96 0.09 -2.45
C TYR A 35 -6.89 1.33 -1.55
N ARG A 36 -7.75 1.40 -0.55
CA ARG A 36 -7.71 2.39 0.54
C ARG A 36 -6.86 1.82 1.68
N ALA A 37 -5.87 2.59 2.13
CA ALA A 37 -4.98 2.21 3.22
C ALA A 37 -5.42 2.81 4.56
N GLU A 38 -5.86 1.96 5.48
CA GLU A 38 -6.40 2.37 6.79
C GLU A 38 -5.54 1.81 7.92
N VAL A 39 -5.36 2.59 9.00
CA VAL A 39 -4.60 2.13 10.17
C VAL A 39 -5.32 0.94 10.78
N SER A 40 -4.58 -0.13 11.02
CA SER A 40 -5.09 -1.42 11.50
C SER A 40 -4.45 -1.81 12.83
N ASP A 41 -5.10 -2.73 13.54
CA ASP A 41 -4.56 -3.34 14.77
C ASP A 41 -3.53 -4.46 14.51
N TYR A 42 -3.16 -4.72 13.24
CA TYR A 42 -2.15 -5.71 12.90
C TYR A 42 -0.75 -5.26 13.33
N SER A 43 0.10 -6.26 13.56
CA SER A 43 1.48 -6.11 14.00
C SER A 43 2.48 -6.41 12.88
N LYS A 44 3.77 -6.19 13.16
CA LYS A 44 4.85 -6.64 12.26
C LYS A 44 4.94 -8.18 12.15
N GLU A 45 4.32 -8.93 13.06
CA GLU A 45 4.27 -10.40 13.01
C GLU A 45 3.22 -10.96 12.04
N ASP A 46 2.27 -10.11 11.62
CA ASP A 46 1.21 -10.40 10.65
C ASP A 46 1.63 -10.11 9.19
N LEU A 47 2.82 -9.52 9.01
CA LEU A 47 3.42 -9.32 7.69
C LEU A 47 3.88 -10.67 7.11
N GLY A 48 3.38 -10.99 5.93
CA GLY A 48 3.75 -12.17 5.15
C GLY A 48 4.94 -11.92 4.23
N LYS A 49 4.91 -12.53 3.04
CA LYS A 49 5.93 -12.31 2.01
C LYS A 49 5.85 -10.86 1.51
N SER A 50 6.98 -10.25 1.16
CA SER A 50 6.99 -9.00 0.40
C SER A 50 6.32 -9.23 -0.96
N TYR A 51 5.34 -8.40 -1.28
CA TYR A 51 4.66 -8.36 -2.57
C TYR A 51 5.35 -7.36 -3.51
N GLY A 52 5.77 -6.21 -2.98
CA GLY A 52 6.58 -5.25 -3.72
C GLY A 52 6.80 -3.93 -2.97
N LYS A 53 7.02 -2.85 -3.71
CA LYS A 53 7.29 -1.52 -3.15
C LYS A 53 6.57 -0.41 -3.91
N VAL A 54 6.20 0.66 -3.20
CA VAL A 54 5.71 1.91 -3.79
C VAL A 54 6.80 2.49 -4.71
N LYS A 55 6.51 2.71 -6.01
CA LYS A 55 7.50 3.17 -7.00
C LYS A 55 7.45 4.66 -7.32
N TYR A 56 6.31 5.31 -7.12
CA TYR A 56 6.10 6.72 -7.41
C TYR A 56 5.01 7.25 -6.50
N ASN A 57 5.11 8.52 -6.12
CA ASN A 57 4.07 9.25 -5.40
C ASN A 57 3.69 10.45 -6.25
N SER A 58 2.41 10.58 -6.60
CA SER A 58 1.89 11.87 -7.06
C SER A 58 1.27 12.59 -5.86
N PRO A 59 1.76 13.77 -5.45
CA PRO A 59 0.97 14.64 -4.60
C PRO A 59 -0.23 15.13 -5.44
N SER A 60 -1.38 14.48 -5.26
CA SER A 60 -2.63 15.00 -5.82
C SER A 60 -2.98 16.26 -5.03
N THR A 61 -2.75 17.43 -5.62
CA THR A 61 -3.03 18.72 -4.99
C THR A 61 -4.53 18.92 -4.85
N MET A 62 -5.07 18.65 -3.66
CA MET A 62 -6.36 19.20 -3.27
C MET A 62 -6.43 19.47 -1.76
N PRO A 63 -6.01 20.67 -1.31
CA PRO A 63 -6.26 21.10 0.06
C PRO A 63 -7.74 21.50 0.20
N GLN A 64 -8.56 20.60 0.75
CA GLN A 64 -9.78 20.98 1.45
C GLN A 64 -9.80 20.35 2.85
N ASN A 65 -10.15 21.17 3.85
CA ASN A 65 -10.42 20.78 5.24
C ASN A 65 -9.27 20.19 6.09
N ASN A 66 -8.06 20.76 6.03
CA ASN A 66 -6.96 20.54 7.02
C ASN A 66 -6.62 19.06 7.33
N LYS A 67 -6.91 18.16 6.40
CA LYS A 67 -6.73 16.72 6.53
C LYS A 67 -5.50 16.30 5.72
N GLU A 68 -4.42 15.97 6.42
CA GLU A 68 -3.15 15.57 5.80
C GLU A 68 -3.27 14.16 5.20
N ALA A 69 -3.40 14.07 3.87
CA ALA A 69 -3.32 12.81 3.16
C ALA A 69 -1.97 12.12 3.46
N THR A 70 -1.99 10.86 3.91
CA THR A 70 -0.78 10.11 4.26
C THR A 70 -0.15 9.52 3.01
N LEU A 71 0.79 10.27 2.43
CA LEU A 71 1.61 9.81 1.31
C LEU A 71 2.69 8.83 1.80
N PHE A 72 2.52 7.53 1.50
CA PHE A 72 3.54 6.50 1.72
C PHE A 72 4.76 6.76 0.82
N PRO A 73 5.99 6.96 1.35
CA PRO A 73 7.16 7.26 0.53
C PRO A 73 7.44 6.24 -0.57
N VAL A 74 8.06 6.71 -1.67
CA VAL A 74 8.66 5.82 -2.66
C VAL A 74 9.69 4.93 -1.98
N GLY A 75 9.61 3.63 -2.23
CA GLY A 75 10.39 2.60 -1.56
C GLY A 75 9.71 1.93 -0.36
N THR A 76 8.57 2.45 0.12
CA THR A 76 7.76 1.78 1.16
C THR A 76 7.35 0.38 0.69
N GLU A 77 7.56 -0.63 1.55
CA GLU A 77 7.29 -2.02 1.24
C GLU A 77 5.83 -2.38 1.48
N ILE A 78 5.28 -3.16 0.54
CA ILE A 78 3.94 -3.74 0.59
C ILE A 78 4.13 -5.25 0.76
N PHE A 79 3.40 -5.82 1.70
CA PHE A 79 3.43 -7.23 2.06
C PHE A 79 2.08 -7.86 1.80
N TYR A 80 2.06 -9.15 1.52
CA TYR A 80 0.86 -9.95 1.78
C TYR A 80 0.62 -10.02 3.28
N LYS A 81 -0.63 -10.21 3.69
CA LYS A 81 -0.95 -10.63 5.05
C LYS A 81 -0.52 -12.07 5.25
N LYS A 82 -0.04 -12.39 6.45
CA LYS A 82 0.39 -13.74 6.79
C LYS A 82 -0.76 -14.73 6.65
N ASN A 83 -0.54 -15.79 5.88
CA ASN A 83 -1.52 -16.82 5.52
C ASN A 83 -2.71 -16.35 4.64
N ARG A 84 -2.67 -15.13 4.04
CA ARG A 84 -3.66 -14.65 3.07
C ARG A 84 -2.97 -13.90 1.92
N GLU A 85 -2.92 -14.53 0.74
CA GLU A 85 -2.21 -14.00 -0.44
C GLU A 85 -3.09 -13.07 -1.32
N ASP A 86 -4.27 -12.72 -0.83
CA ASP A 86 -5.27 -11.80 -1.41
C ASP A 86 -5.41 -10.49 -0.60
N GLU A 87 -4.91 -10.45 0.64
CA GLU A 87 -4.93 -9.28 1.51
C GLU A 87 -3.53 -8.67 1.62
N PHE A 88 -3.45 -7.33 1.59
CA PHE A 88 -2.18 -6.60 1.60
C PHE A 88 -2.03 -5.69 2.81
N LEU A 89 -0.81 -5.61 3.33
CA LEU A 89 -0.42 -4.78 4.48
C LEU A 89 0.75 -3.87 4.13
N VAL A 90 0.77 -2.65 4.69
CA VAL A 90 1.88 -1.69 4.55
C VAL A 90 2.36 -1.27 5.93
N SER A 91 3.67 -1.38 6.19
CA SER A 91 4.29 -0.87 7.41
C SER A 91 4.86 0.53 7.17
N PHE A 92 4.36 1.54 7.89
CA PHE A 92 4.82 2.92 7.77
C PHE A 92 4.73 3.67 9.11
N LYS A 93 5.79 4.39 9.50
CA LYS A 93 5.89 5.13 10.78
C LYS A 93 5.44 4.29 12.00
N ASP A 94 5.93 3.05 12.06
CA ASP A 94 5.61 2.05 13.09
C ASP A 94 4.11 1.70 13.26
N ARG A 95 3.30 1.97 12.24
CA ARG A 95 1.92 1.49 12.12
C ARG A 95 1.80 0.52 10.96
N ILE A 96 0.88 -0.43 11.08
CA ILE A 96 0.45 -1.28 9.98
C ILE A 96 -0.84 -0.72 9.40
N TYR A 97 -0.89 -0.61 8.08
CA TYR A 97 -2.06 -0.22 7.32
C TYR A 97 -2.60 -1.45 6.58
N GLU A 98 -3.89 -1.74 6.72
CA GLU A 98 -4.57 -2.72 5.88
C GLU A 98 -5.01 -2.03 4.58
N LEU A 99 -4.81 -2.73 3.46
CA LEU A 99 -5.19 -2.25 2.14
C LEU A 99 -6.50 -2.93 1.72
N THR A 100 -7.61 -2.21 1.88
CA THR A 100 -8.94 -2.67 1.48
C THR A 100 -9.22 -2.22 0.06
N LYS A 101 -9.70 -3.11 -0.82
CA LYS A 101 -10.06 -2.74 -2.20
C LYS A 101 -11.11 -1.62 -2.18
N HIS A 102 -10.88 -0.58 -2.98
CA HIS A 102 -11.79 0.53 -3.19
C HIS A 102 -12.52 0.29 -4.52
N GLU A 103 -13.86 0.14 -4.44
CA GLU A 103 -14.76 -0.06 -5.59
C GLU A 103 -15.10 1.25 -6.31
#